data_AF-A0A951QK89-F1
#
_entry.id   AF-A0A951QK89-F1
#
_cell.length_a   1.000
_cell.length_b   1.000
_cell.length_c   1.000
_cell.angle_alpha   90.00
_cell.angle_beta   90.00
_cell.angle_gamma   90.00
#
_symmetry.space_group_name_H-M   'P 1'
#
loop_
_entity.id
_entity.type
_entity.pdbx_description
1 polymer ?
#
loop_
_entity_poly.entity_id
_entity_poly.type
_entity_poly.pdbx_seq_one_letter_code
_entity_poly.pdbx_strand_id
1 'polypeptide(L)'
;MQSGYIYLINAQGTDRYKIGLTTRTPEARLKELNGKQSPFPLLLKYSVKVSDVHSSETAIHQDCKRYHYHNEWFHFPGDSVGVAIASMKKAAKSRINSPTFNYLPSGYGGFSFFVFLSGCILFLSLGWVANNPYNPKYNNCVFHGGGAACEKVKRN
;
A
#
# COMPACT_ATOMS: atom_id res chain seq x y z
N MET A 1 6.57 -8.18 18.72
CA MET A 1 5.24 -8.05 18.10
C MET A 1 4.31 -7.42 19.11
N GLN A 2 3.69 -6.28 18.79
CA GLN A 2 2.81 -5.58 19.72
C GLN A 2 1.38 -5.51 19.17
N SER A 3 0.41 -5.95 19.96
CA SER A 3 -1.00 -5.87 19.60
C SER A 3 -1.57 -4.48 19.87
N GLY A 4 -2.50 -4.06 19.01
CA GLY A 4 -3.17 -2.78 19.14
C GLY A 4 -4.17 -2.56 18.01
N TYR A 5 -4.42 -1.31 17.69
CA TYR A 5 -5.38 -0.89 16.69
C TYR A 5 -4.71 -0.06 15.62
N ILE A 6 -5.08 -0.32 14.36
CA ILE A 6 -4.84 0.61 13.26
C ILE A 6 -6.12 1.40 13.06
N TYR A 7 -6.00 2.72 12.94
CA TYR A 7 -7.11 3.62 12.70
C TYR A 7 -6.92 4.43 11.43
N LEU A 8 -8.05 4.79 10.83
CA LEU A 8 -8.17 5.71 9.72
C LEU A 8 -8.98 6.92 10.18
N ILE A 9 -8.33 8.08 10.20
CA ILE A 9 -8.94 9.35 10.57
C ILE A 9 -9.06 10.22 9.33
N ASN A 10 -10.17 10.93 9.21
CA ASN A 10 -10.37 11.97 8.20
C ASN A 10 -10.36 13.34 8.85
N ALA A 11 -9.67 14.30 8.23
CA ALA A 11 -9.82 15.71 8.58
C ALA A 11 -11.09 16.25 7.89
N GLN A 12 -12.12 16.56 8.69
CA GLN A 12 -13.43 16.94 8.18
C GLN A 12 -13.35 18.16 7.26
N GLY A 13 -14.08 18.13 6.16
CA GLY A 13 -14.05 19.18 5.13
C GLY A 13 -12.86 19.07 4.17
N THR A 14 -12.08 17.98 4.26
CA THR A 14 -10.94 17.73 3.36
C THR A 14 -10.90 16.27 2.92
N ASP A 15 -10.26 16.02 1.77
CA ASP A 15 -9.92 14.68 1.28
C ASP A 15 -8.60 14.15 1.87
N ARG A 16 -8.28 14.56 3.09
CA ARG A 16 -7.06 14.17 3.80
C ARG A 16 -7.37 13.17 4.88
N TYR A 17 -6.58 12.11 4.88
CA TYR A 17 -6.74 10.99 5.79
C TYR A 17 -5.40 10.68 6.44
N LYS A 18 -5.45 10.23 7.70
CA LYS A 18 -4.30 9.78 8.45
C LYS A 18 -4.51 8.32 8.82
N ILE A 19 -3.53 7.50 8.50
CA ILE A 19 -3.46 6.10 8.92
C ILE A 19 -2.42 6.05 10.02
N GLY A 20 -2.83 5.62 11.22
CA GLY A 20 -1.91 5.50 12.34
C GLY A 20 -2.25 4.32 13.23
N LEU A 21 -1.34 4.04 14.16
CA LEU A 21 -1.50 2.99 15.14
C LEU A 21 -1.68 3.52 16.56
N THR A 22 -2.29 2.71 17.40
CA THR A 22 -2.35 2.93 18.84
C THR A 22 -2.40 1.58 19.57
N THR A 23 -1.76 1.52 20.72
CA THR A 23 -1.84 0.37 21.63
C THR A 23 -3.05 0.48 22.58
N ARG A 24 -3.65 1.68 22.65
CA ARG A 24 -4.86 1.98 23.43
C ARG A 24 -6.10 1.93 22.52
N THR A 25 -7.24 2.43 23.00
CA THR A 25 -8.44 2.55 22.17
C THR A 25 -8.31 3.71 21.17
N PRO A 26 -8.80 3.54 19.93
CA PRO A 26 -8.75 4.58 18.90
C PRO A 26 -9.53 5.85 19.29
N GLU A 27 -10.60 5.72 20.08
CA GLU A 27 -11.41 6.84 20.57
C GLU A 27 -10.64 7.72 21.54
N ALA A 28 -9.87 7.11 22.46
CA ALA A 28 -9.00 7.85 23.38
C ALA A 28 -7.95 8.64 22.61
N ARG A 29 -7.34 8.03 21.58
CA ARG A 29 -6.36 8.69 20.74
C ARG A 29 -6.97 9.82 19.89
N LEU A 30 -8.19 9.62 19.36
CA LEU A 30 -8.91 10.66 18.63
C LEU A 30 -9.18 11.88 19.51
N LYS A 31 -9.60 11.68 20.77
CA LYS A 31 -9.86 12.76 21.72
C LYS A 31 -8.60 13.57 22.02
N GLU A 32 -7.45 12.90 22.15
CA GLU A 32 -6.15 13.58 22.32
C GLU A 32 -5.77 14.42 21.09
N LEU A 33 -5.97 13.88 19.89
CA LEU A 33 -5.63 14.55 18.63
C LEU A 33 -6.49 15.78 18.37
N ASN A 34 -7.82 15.67 18.59
CA ASN A 34 -8.77 16.77 18.44
C ASN A 34 -8.50 17.92 19.43
N GLY A 35 -7.91 17.64 20.60
CA GLY A 35 -7.63 18.67 21.60
C GLY A 35 -6.30 19.40 21.43
N LYS A 36 -5.34 18.87 20.65
CA LYS A 36 -3.95 19.36 20.66
C LYS A 36 -3.27 19.54 19.30
N GLN A 37 -3.71 18.83 18.25
CA GLN A 37 -2.86 18.64 17.07
C GLN A 37 -3.51 18.94 15.71
N SER A 38 -4.78 19.39 15.68
CA SER A 38 -5.44 19.71 14.41
C SER A 38 -6.34 20.95 14.54
N PRO A 39 -6.22 21.93 13.62
CA PRO A 39 -7.17 23.05 13.55
C PRO A 39 -8.55 22.63 13.01
N PHE A 40 -8.64 21.45 12.38
CA PHE A 40 -9.89 20.89 11.87
C PHE A 40 -10.37 19.70 12.73
N PRO A 41 -11.69 19.53 12.89
CA PRO A 41 -12.23 18.37 13.58
C PRO A 41 -11.86 17.08 12.83
N LEU A 42 -11.30 16.13 13.58
CA LEU A 42 -10.90 14.83 13.11
C LEU A 42 -12.03 13.83 13.39
N LEU A 43 -12.37 13.04 12.37
CA LEU A 43 -13.39 12.00 12.43
C LEU A 43 -12.75 10.62 12.24
N LEU A 44 -12.99 9.71 13.19
CA LEU A 44 -12.61 8.31 13.02
C LEU A 44 -13.54 7.66 11.98
N LYS A 45 -12.98 7.22 10.85
CA LYS A 45 -13.71 6.57 9.77
C LYS A 45 -13.72 5.06 9.89
N TYR A 46 -12.58 4.49 10.30
CA TYR A 46 -12.45 3.05 10.45
C TYR A 46 -11.36 2.71 11.47
N SER A 47 -11.51 1.59 12.16
CA SER A 47 -10.48 1.05 13.05
C SER A 47 -10.54 -0.48 13.01
N VAL A 48 -9.38 -1.10 13.22
CA VAL A 48 -9.29 -2.55 13.26
C VAL A 48 -8.22 -3.00 14.26
N LYS A 49 -8.50 -4.07 14.99
CA LYS A 49 -7.55 -4.67 15.93
C LYS A 49 -6.62 -5.61 15.19
N VAL A 50 -5.32 -5.45 15.41
CA VAL A 50 -4.27 -6.31 14.85
C VAL A 50 -3.32 -6.71 15.97
N SER A 51 -2.72 -7.91 15.88
CA SER A 51 -1.76 -8.31 16.92
C SER A 51 -0.32 -7.85 16.66
N ASP A 52 -0.04 -7.26 15.50
CA ASP A 52 1.26 -6.66 15.17
C ASP A 52 0.99 -5.36 14.42
N VAL A 53 0.94 -4.29 15.20
CA VAL A 53 0.58 -2.96 14.70
C VAL A 53 1.62 -2.42 13.73
N HIS A 54 2.91 -2.60 14.00
CA HIS A 54 3.98 -2.03 13.19
C HIS A 54 4.06 -2.70 11.82
N SER A 55 4.02 -4.03 11.78
CA SER A 55 4.01 -4.78 10.52
C SER A 55 2.76 -4.47 9.70
N SER A 56 1.59 -4.42 10.34
CA SER A 56 0.33 -4.11 9.66
C SER A 56 0.29 -2.69 9.11
N GLU A 57 0.72 -1.69 9.89
CA GLU A 57 0.80 -0.30 9.46
C GLU A 57 1.72 -0.16 8.24
N THR A 58 2.92 -0.74 8.33
CA THR A 58 3.91 -0.68 7.24
C THR A 58 3.33 -1.26 5.95
N ALA A 59 2.67 -2.42 6.03
CA ALA A 59 2.03 -3.04 4.87
C ALA A 59 0.90 -2.16 4.28
N ILE A 60 0.06 -1.57 5.14
CA ILE A 60 -1.03 -0.68 4.70
C ILE A 60 -0.48 0.59 4.06
N HIS A 61 0.58 1.18 4.63
CA HIS A 61 1.25 2.36 4.09
C HIS A 61 1.89 2.06 2.73
N GLN A 62 2.47 0.87 2.55
CA GLN A 62 2.98 0.42 1.26
C GLN A 62 1.86 0.26 0.22
N ASP A 63 0.75 -0.39 0.58
CA ASP A 63 -0.44 -0.53 -0.29
C ASP A 63 -1.01 0.84 -0.69
N CYS A 64 -0.99 1.81 0.22
CA CYS A 64 -1.53 3.16 0.02
C CYS A 64 -0.47 4.18 -0.43
N LYS A 65 0.76 3.76 -0.74
CA LYS A 65 1.89 4.66 -1.02
C LYS A 65 1.60 5.63 -2.18
N ARG A 66 0.81 5.21 -3.16
CA ARG A 66 0.38 6.04 -4.29
C ARG A 66 -0.50 7.24 -3.92
N TYR A 67 -1.10 7.22 -2.73
CA TYR A 67 -1.95 8.29 -2.19
C TYR A 67 -1.22 9.11 -1.13
N HIS A 68 0.05 8.84 -0.89
CA HIS A 68 0.84 9.57 0.10
C HIS A 68 0.97 11.03 -0.33
N TYR A 69 0.60 11.96 0.56
CA TYR A 69 0.58 13.39 0.27
C TYR A 69 1.63 14.13 1.11
N HIS A 70 1.81 13.77 2.39
CA HIS A 70 2.88 14.32 3.25
C HIS A 70 2.97 13.59 4.62
N ASN A 71 4.17 13.23 5.10
CA ASN A 71 4.39 12.53 6.39
C ASN A 71 3.54 11.26 6.57
N GLU A 72 2.47 11.31 7.36
CA GLU A 72 1.53 10.21 7.61
C GLU A 72 0.13 10.52 7.03
N TRP A 73 0.05 11.53 6.16
CA TRP A 73 -1.17 11.96 5.52
C TRP A 73 -1.27 11.41 4.09
N PHE A 74 -2.46 10.93 3.79
CA PHE A 74 -2.86 10.37 2.52
C PHE A 74 -3.98 11.23 1.93
N HIS A 75 -3.93 11.45 0.62
CA HIS A 75 -4.98 12.11 -0.13
C HIS A 75 -5.74 11.07 -0.97
N PHE A 76 -6.98 10.83 -0.59
CA PHE A 76 -7.87 9.90 -1.29
C PHE A 76 -8.93 10.71 -2.04
N PRO A 77 -8.76 10.97 -3.35
CA PRO A 77 -9.78 11.67 -4.13
C PRO A 77 -11.03 10.81 -4.34
N GLY A 78 -12.21 11.38 -4.10
CA GLY A 78 -13.50 10.68 -4.26
C GLY A 78 -13.65 9.45 -3.37
N ASP A 79 -14.15 8.34 -3.91
CA ASP A 79 -14.44 7.10 -3.16
C ASP A 79 -13.22 6.17 -2.98
N SER A 80 -12.01 6.67 -3.23
CA SER A 80 -10.79 5.86 -3.15
C SER A 80 -10.38 5.44 -1.72
N VAL A 81 -11.06 5.96 -0.70
CA VAL A 81 -10.89 5.55 0.71
C VAL A 81 -11.14 4.06 0.93
N GLY A 82 -11.98 3.43 0.08
CA GLY A 82 -12.27 2.00 0.12
C GLY A 82 -11.02 1.13 -0.02
N VAL A 83 -9.98 1.62 -0.72
CA VAL A 83 -8.71 0.91 -0.87
C VAL A 83 -8.00 0.77 0.48
N ALA A 84 -7.93 1.85 1.26
CA ALA A 84 -7.31 1.81 2.59
C ALA A 84 -8.07 0.88 3.53
N ILE A 85 -9.41 0.94 3.51
CA ILE A 85 -10.26 0.06 4.32
C ILE A 85 -10.08 -1.41 3.91
N ALA A 86 -9.95 -1.70 2.60
CA ALA A 86 -9.70 -3.04 2.11
C ALA A 86 -8.34 -3.59 2.58
N SER A 87 -7.28 -2.78 2.51
CA SER A 87 -5.95 -3.14 3.04
C SER A 87 -5.98 -3.37 4.55
N MET A 88 -6.69 -2.53 5.31
CA MET A 88 -6.88 -2.72 6.76
C MET A 88 -7.62 -4.03 7.07
N LYS A 89 -8.68 -4.37 6.31
CA LYS A 89 -9.39 -5.64 6.45
C LYS A 89 -8.50 -6.83 6.10
N LYS A 90 -7.66 -6.72 5.07
CA LYS A 90 -6.68 -7.75 4.68
C LYS A 90 -5.67 -8.00 5.80
N ALA A 91 -5.11 -6.94 6.40
CA ALA A 91 -4.16 -7.03 7.51
C ALA A 91 -4.77 -7.67 8.77
N ALA A 92 -6.07 -7.48 9.00
CA ALA A 92 -6.77 -8.14 10.10
C ALA A 92 -7.04 -9.63 9.84
N LYS A 93 -7.37 -9.99 8.59
CA LYS A 93 -7.69 -11.37 8.19
C LYS A 93 -6.48 -12.29 8.07
N SER A 94 -5.30 -11.77 7.72
CA SER A 94 -4.07 -12.57 7.57
C SER A 94 -3.66 -13.33 8.84
N ARG A 95 -4.27 -13.01 9.98
CA ARG A 95 -4.09 -13.70 11.26
C ARG A 95 -5.03 -14.88 11.48
N ILE A 96 -6.20 -14.90 10.85
CA ILE A 96 -7.14 -16.02 10.98
C ILE A 96 -6.65 -17.20 10.13
N ASN A 97 -5.92 -16.93 9.04
CA ASN A 97 -5.47 -17.93 8.08
C ASN A 97 -3.95 -18.17 8.09
N SER A 98 -3.24 -17.90 9.19
CA SER A 98 -1.80 -18.19 9.29
C SER A 98 -1.61 -19.65 9.69
N PRO A 99 -1.27 -20.60 8.77
CA PRO A 99 -0.59 -21.82 9.20
C PRO A 99 0.70 -21.40 9.93
N THR A 100 0.99 -22.04 11.05
CA THR A 100 2.22 -21.87 11.82
C THR A 100 3.45 -21.99 10.91
N PHE A 101 3.99 -20.86 10.45
CA PHE A 101 5.22 -20.82 9.68
C PHE A 101 6.40 -20.69 10.66
N ASN A 102 7.15 -21.78 10.79
CA ASN A 102 8.35 -21.84 11.62
C ASN A 102 9.36 -20.77 11.16
N TYR A 103 9.77 -19.92 12.11
CA TYR A 103 10.93 -19.06 11.96
C TYR A 103 12.19 -19.92 11.81
N LEU A 104 12.89 -19.82 10.67
CA LEU A 104 14.32 -20.07 10.62
C LEU A 104 15.05 -18.72 10.71
N PRO A 105 16.02 -18.54 11.62
CA PRO A 105 16.77 -17.30 11.74
C PRO A 105 17.77 -17.21 10.57
N SER A 106 17.61 -16.20 9.73
CA SER A 106 18.64 -15.81 8.76
C SER A 106 19.74 -15.02 9.47
N GLY A 107 20.65 -15.76 10.12
CA GLY A 107 22.04 -15.34 10.26
C GLY A 107 22.83 -15.72 8.99
N TYR A 108 24.03 -15.14 8.84
CA TYR A 108 24.95 -15.17 7.69
C TYR A 108 24.56 -14.20 6.57
N GLY A 109 25.40 -13.25 6.14
CA GLY A 109 26.84 -13.13 6.25
C GLY A 109 27.33 -12.63 4.89
N GLY A 110 28.02 -11.49 4.86
CA GLY A 110 28.61 -10.98 3.64
C GLY A 110 29.59 -12.00 3.05
N PHE A 111 29.47 -12.27 1.76
CA PHE A 111 30.54 -12.88 0.98
C PHE A 111 30.62 -12.19 -0.37
N SER A 112 31.65 -11.35 -0.47
CA SER A 112 32.29 -10.96 -1.72
C SER A 112 32.69 -12.22 -2.47
N PHE A 113 32.27 -12.37 -3.72
CA PHE A 113 32.92 -13.28 -4.66
C PHE A 113 33.18 -12.55 -5.97
N PHE A 114 34.47 -12.36 -6.22
CA PHE A 114 35.06 -12.09 -7.52
C PHE A 114 34.46 -13.02 -8.59
N VAL A 115 33.89 -12.45 -9.64
CA VAL A 115 33.67 -13.18 -10.89
C VAL A 115 34.87 -12.91 -11.79
N PHE A 116 35.75 -13.89 -11.86
CA PHE A 116 36.80 -13.98 -12.86
C PHE A 116 36.17 -14.19 -14.24
N LEU A 117 36.61 -13.35 -15.18
CA LEU A 117 36.86 -13.57 -16.60
C LEU A 117 36.01 -14.58 -17.40
N SER A 118 35.59 -14.04 -18.56
CA SER A 118 35.68 -14.62 -19.90
C SER A 118 34.43 -15.31 -20.45
N GLY A 119 33.94 -14.75 -21.55
CA GLY A 119 32.99 -15.42 -22.45
C GLY A 119 31.95 -14.50 -23.06
N CYS A 120 32.34 -13.69 -24.04
CA CYS A 120 31.45 -12.90 -24.89
C CYS A 120 30.30 -13.74 -25.45
N ILE A 121 29.04 -13.36 -25.17
CA ILE A 121 27.91 -13.54 -26.10
C ILE A 121 26.97 -12.33 -25.99
N LEU A 122 27.11 -11.46 -27.00
CA LEU A 122 26.10 -10.64 -27.68
C LEU A 122 25.00 -9.95 -26.85
N PHE A 123 25.11 -8.62 -26.81
CA PHE A 123 24.01 -7.68 -26.75
C PHE A 123 22.87 -8.07 -27.72
N LEU A 124 21.63 -8.08 -27.24
CA LEU A 124 20.54 -7.24 -27.76
C LEU A 124 19.26 -7.45 -26.93
N SER A 125 18.96 -6.43 -26.12
CA SER A 125 17.64 -5.84 -25.87
C SER A 125 16.39 -6.72 -26.01
N LEU A 126 15.83 -7.17 -24.88
CA LEU A 126 14.39 -7.38 -24.74
C LEU A 126 13.95 -6.85 -23.37
N GLY A 127 13.15 -5.79 -23.41
CA GLY A 127 12.69 -5.03 -22.27
C GLY A 127 11.80 -5.84 -21.34
N TRP A 128 12.13 -5.81 -20.06
CA TRP A 128 11.24 -6.21 -18.98
C TRP A 128 10.17 -5.12 -18.79
N VAL A 129 9.03 -5.29 -19.45
CA VAL A 129 7.80 -4.55 -19.09
C VAL A 129 7.17 -5.26 -17.90
N ALA A 130 7.27 -4.63 -16.73
CA ALA A 130 6.54 -5.01 -15.54
C ALA A 130 5.03 -4.78 -15.76
N ASN A 131 4.26 -5.83 -16.00
CA ASN A 131 2.81 -5.78 -15.99
C ASN A 131 2.32 -5.72 -14.55
N ASN A 132 1.96 -4.52 -14.12
CA ASN A 132 1.27 -4.23 -12.86
C ASN A 132 -0.25 -4.26 -13.11
N PRO A 133 -1.03 -5.22 -12.56
CA PRO A 133 -2.42 -5.44 -12.95
C PRO A 133 -3.46 -4.52 -12.27
N TYR A 134 -3.08 -3.33 -11.78
CA TYR A 134 -4.04 -2.41 -11.13
C TYR A 134 -4.06 -1.01 -11.79
N ASN A 135 -4.59 -0.94 -13.01
CA ASN A 135 -5.10 0.32 -13.57
C ASN A 135 -6.29 0.04 -14.54
N PRO A 136 -7.54 0.36 -14.18
CA PRO A 136 -8.71 0.00 -14.98
C PRO A 136 -9.00 0.96 -16.15
N LYS A 137 -8.03 1.75 -16.63
CA LYS A 137 -8.26 2.73 -17.71
C LYS A 137 -7.97 2.25 -19.13
N TYR A 138 -7.54 1.00 -19.35
CA TYR A 138 -7.26 0.47 -20.69
C TYR A 138 -7.69 -1.00 -20.84
N ASN A 139 -8.98 -1.27 -20.68
CA ASN A 139 -9.52 -2.63 -20.75
C ASN A 139 -10.21 -2.92 -22.09
N ASN A 140 -9.70 -2.42 -23.22
CA ASN A 140 -10.14 -2.85 -24.55
C ASN A 140 -9.05 -2.63 -25.59
N CYS A 141 -7.99 -3.44 -25.53
CA CYS A 141 -7.09 -3.64 -26.66
C CYS A 141 -6.90 -5.15 -26.85
N VAL A 142 -7.69 -5.73 -27.75
CA VAL A 142 -7.45 -7.08 -28.26
C VAL A 142 -6.31 -6.98 -29.26
N PHE A 143 -5.16 -7.55 -28.92
CA PHE A 143 -4.03 -7.64 -29.83
C PHE A 143 -4.24 -8.86 -30.74
N HIS A 144 -4.57 -8.63 -32.01
CA HIS A 144 -4.31 -9.60 -33.07
C HIS A 144 -2.91 -9.32 -33.64
N GLY A 145 -2.13 -10.38 -33.81
CA GLY A 145 -0.75 -10.31 -34.27
C GLY A 145 -0.65 -9.64 -35.64
N GLY A 146 0.24 -8.65 -35.74
CA GLY A 146 0.65 -8.03 -36.99
C GLY A 146 0.10 -6.62 -37.21
N GLY A 147 0.91 -5.61 -36.89
CA GLY A 147 0.73 -4.23 -37.38
C GLY A 147 -0.12 -3.32 -36.49
N ALA A 148 0.52 -2.40 -35.76
CA ALA A 148 -0.18 -1.33 -35.05
C ALA A 148 -0.55 -0.21 -36.04
N ALA A 149 -1.80 -0.20 -36.52
CA ALA A 149 -2.42 0.98 -37.13
C ALA A 149 -3.29 1.67 -36.07
N CYS A 150 -2.93 2.91 -35.72
CA CYS A 150 -3.66 3.73 -34.76
C CYS A 150 -4.72 4.54 -35.51
N GLU A 151 -5.97 4.07 -35.51
CA GLU A 151 -7.10 4.79 -36.11
C GLU A 151 -7.75 5.72 -35.06
N LYS A 152 -7.71 7.02 -35.33
CA LYS A 152 -8.35 8.07 -34.52
C LYS A 152 -9.87 7.94 -34.64
N VAL A 153 -10.53 7.52 -33.57
CA VAL A 153 -11.99 7.58 -33.46
C VAL A 153 -12.45 9.04 -33.29
N LYS A 154 -13.18 9.55 -34.30
CA LYS A 154 -13.95 10.79 -34.24
C LYS A 154 -15.05 10.66 -33.18
N ARG A 155 -15.15 11.64 -32.28
CA ARG A 155 -16.34 11.86 -31.45
C ARG A 155 -17.44 12.46 -32.34
N ASN A 156 -18.62 11.88 -32.29
CA ASN A 156 -19.87 12.54 -32.64
C ASN A 156 -20.59 12.89 -31.34
#